data_AF-A0A1H2VMK9-F1
#
_entry.id   AF-A0A1H2VMK9-F1
#
_cell.length_a   1.000
_cell.length_b   1.000
_cell.length_c   1.000
_cell.angle_alpha   90.00
_cell.angle_beta   90.00
_cell.angle_gamma   90.00
#
_symmetry.space_group_name_H-M   'P 1'
#
loop_
_entity.id
_entity.type
_entity.pdbx_description
1 polymer ?
#
loop_
_entity_poly.entity_id
_entity_poly.type
_entity_poly.pdbx_seq_one_letter_code
_entity_poly.pdbx_strand_id
1 'polypeptide(L)'
;MEIIWKSSTSKQQLAYVQRLELEYAVRLQVIKILISEAEHLMDYLSLITVEINAHYGSVSVHDDTPEPLLSMVSKKLVQPLQKASPKIKNKTLAAISFIG
;
A
#
# COMPACT_ATOMS: atom_id res chain seq x y z
N MET A 1 -14.01 0.47 9.66
CA MET A 1 -12.99 0.99 8.74
C MET A 1 -13.48 0.81 7.32
N GLU A 2 -13.40 1.87 6.55
CA GLU A 2 -13.72 1.89 5.13
C GLU A 2 -12.44 1.94 4.30
N ILE A 3 -12.44 1.27 3.13
CA ILE A 3 -11.35 1.34 2.17
C ILE A 3 -11.89 1.88 0.85
N ILE A 4 -11.37 3.01 0.43
CA ILE A 4 -11.71 3.67 -0.82
C ILE A 4 -10.61 3.39 -1.84
N TRP A 5 -10.99 2.73 -2.94
CA TRP A 5 -10.09 2.54 -4.06
C TRP A 5 -10.16 3.74 -5.00
N LYS A 6 -9.07 4.53 -5.08
CA LYS A 6 -8.97 5.58 -6.10
C LYS A 6 -8.83 4.93 -7.47
N SER A 7 -9.89 5.02 -8.27
CA SER A 7 -9.88 4.53 -9.65
C SER A 7 -8.89 5.34 -10.47
N SER A 8 -7.88 4.69 -11.04
CA SER A 8 -7.11 5.29 -12.13
C SER A 8 -7.77 4.96 -13.45
N THR A 9 -7.86 5.94 -14.34
CA THR A 9 -8.25 5.78 -15.75
C THR A 9 -7.20 5.03 -16.58
N SER A 10 -6.18 4.44 -15.94
CA SER A 10 -5.04 3.79 -16.58
C SER A 10 -5.18 2.27 -16.60
N LYS A 11 -4.74 1.67 -17.71
CA LYS A 11 -4.83 0.22 -18.06
C LYS A 11 -4.12 -0.75 -17.09
N GLN A 12 -3.51 -0.28 -16.01
CA GLN A 12 -2.84 -1.11 -15.01
C GLN A 12 -3.73 -1.29 -13.79
N GLN A 13 -4.65 -2.23 -13.91
CA GLN A 13 -5.51 -2.64 -12.83
C GLN A 13 -4.85 -3.81 -12.09
N LEU A 14 -4.64 -3.69 -10.78
CA LEU A 14 -4.22 -4.84 -9.95
C LEU A 14 -5.20 -6.00 -10.16
N ALA A 15 -4.66 -7.22 -10.26
CA ALA A 15 -5.49 -8.43 -10.33
C ALA A 15 -6.36 -8.54 -9.07
N TYR A 16 -7.52 -9.20 -9.18
CA TYR A 16 -8.46 -9.34 -8.05
C TYR A 16 -7.79 -9.86 -6.77
N VAL A 17 -6.97 -10.91 -6.88
CA VAL A 17 -6.25 -11.49 -5.74
C VAL A 17 -5.29 -10.48 -5.10
N GLN A 18 -4.54 -9.73 -5.92
CA GLN A 18 -3.60 -8.71 -5.43
C GLN A 18 -4.33 -7.55 -4.74
N ARG A 19 -5.53 -7.20 -5.20
CA ARG A 19 -6.38 -6.20 -4.53
C ARG A 19 -6.82 -6.70 -3.17
N LEU A 20 -7.27 -7.94 -3.08
CA LEU A 20 -7.70 -8.56 -1.83
C LEU A 20 -6.53 -8.65 -0.83
N GLU A 21 -5.35 -9.07 -1.30
CA GLU A 21 -4.13 -9.12 -0.48
C GLU A 21 -3.72 -7.73 0.04
N LEU A 22 -3.77 -6.72 -0.83
CA LEU A 22 -3.43 -5.35 -0.45
C LEU A 22 -4.44 -4.79 0.56
N GLU A 23 -5.73 -4.95 0.30
CA GLU A 23 -6.77 -4.57 1.24
C GLU A 23 -6.56 -5.26 2.59
N TYR A 24 -6.38 -6.58 2.61
CA TYR A 24 -6.15 -7.34 3.83
C TYR A 24 -4.90 -6.85 4.59
N ALA A 25 -3.80 -6.63 3.90
CA ALA A 25 -2.55 -6.13 4.49
C ALA A 25 -2.75 -4.75 5.14
N VAL A 26 -3.44 -3.84 4.46
CA VAL A 26 -3.76 -2.50 4.98
C VAL A 26 -4.66 -2.58 6.21
N ARG A 27 -5.73 -3.40 6.17
CA ARG A 27 -6.61 -3.63 7.33
C ARG A 27 -5.82 -4.10 8.55
N LEU A 28 -4.97 -5.12 8.36
CA LEU A 28 -4.14 -5.65 9.44
C LEU A 28 -3.19 -4.59 10.01
N GLN A 29 -2.60 -3.76 9.16
CA GLN A 29 -1.67 -2.74 9.60
C GLN A 29 -2.36 -1.67 10.44
N VAL A 30 -3.52 -1.17 10.01
CA VAL A 30 -4.28 -0.18 10.78
C VAL A 30 -4.68 -0.75 12.14
N ILE A 31 -5.18 -1.98 12.17
CA ILE A 31 -5.54 -2.66 13.43
C ILE A 31 -4.32 -2.77 14.35
N LYS A 32 -3.16 -3.18 13.82
CA LYS A 32 -1.92 -3.26 14.60
C LYS A 32 -1.50 -1.89 15.15
N ILE A 33 -1.64 -0.83 14.36
CA ILE A 33 -1.35 0.54 14.82
C ILE A 33 -2.24 0.91 16.00
N LEU A 34 -3.56 0.71 15.89
CA LEU A 34 -4.49 1.03 16.98
C LEU A 34 -4.17 0.27 18.26
N ILE A 35 -4.02 -1.06 18.17
CA ILE A 35 -3.68 -1.90 19.33
C ILE A 35 -2.34 -1.47 19.94
N SER A 36 -1.35 -1.11 19.12
CA SER A 36 -0.03 -0.68 19.60
C SER A 36 -0.05 0.66 20.32
N GLU A 37 -0.96 1.55 19.95
CA GLU A 37 -1.11 2.87 20.59
C GLU A 37 -1.96 2.77 21.85
N ALA A 38 -3.15 2.17 21.73
CA ALA A 38 -3.99 1.77 22.85
C ALA A 38 -5.14 0.87 22.38
N GLU A 39 -5.34 -0.25 23.06
CA GLU A 39 -6.39 -1.23 22.72
C GLU A 39 -7.78 -0.62 22.57
N HIS A 40 -8.16 0.33 23.43
CA HIS A 40 -9.46 1.01 23.39
C HIS A 40 -9.69 1.85 22.11
N LEU A 41 -8.63 2.15 21.34
CA LEU A 41 -8.78 2.84 20.05
C LEU A 41 -9.48 1.97 18.99
N MET A 42 -9.51 0.65 19.20
CA MET A 42 -10.24 -0.29 18.35
C MET A 42 -11.74 0.02 18.27
N ASP A 43 -12.32 0.60 19.31
CA ASP A 43 -13.74 1.03 19.33
C ASP A 43 -14.05 2.07 18.24
N TYR A 44 -13.01 2.82 17.81
CA TYR A 44 -13.10 3.86 16.79
C TYR A 44 -12.64 3.39 15.41
N LEU A 45 -12.36 2.10 15.21
CA LEU A 45 -11.94 1.55 13.91
C LEU A 45 -12.95 1.86 12.79
N SER A 46 -14.24 2.02 13.13
CA SER A 46 -15.29 2.41 12.20
C SER A 46 -15.08 3.80 11.59
N LEU A 47 -14.42 4.72 12.32
CA LEU A 47 -14.18 6.11 11.92
C LEU A 47 -12.99 6.31 10.98
N ILE A 48 -12.20 5.26 10.75
CA ILE A 48 -11.00 5.34 9.91
C ILE A 48 -11.38 5.00 8.48
N THR A 49 -11.02 5.89 7.58
CA THR A 49 -11.16 5.70 6.13
C THR A 49 -9.78 5.71 5.51
N VAL A 50 -9.46 4.68 4.74
CA VAL A 50 -8.17 4.52 4.07
C VAL A 50 -8.37 4.56 2.57
N GLU A 51 -7.55 5.36 1.89
CA GLU A 51 -7.50 5.42 0.44
C GLU A 51 -6.36 4.57 -0.10
N ILE A 52 -6.65 3.78 -1.13
CA ILE A 52 -5.65 3.01 -1.87
C ILE A 52 -5.62 3.50 -3.31
N ASN A 53 -4.46 3.99 -3.74
CA ASN A 53 -4.22 4.33 -5.13
C ASN A 53 -3.68 3.12 -5.87
N ALA A 54 -4.52 2.49 -6.70
CA ALA A 54 -4.16 1.28 -7.44
C ALA A 54 -3.05 1.50 -8.49
N HIS A 55 -2.85 2.74 -8.96
CA HIS A 55 -1.86 3.04 -9.99
C HIS A 55 -0.43 3.04 -9.42
N TYR A 56 -0.26 3.63 -8.24
CA TYR A 56 1.04 3.74 -7.58
C TYR A 56 1.23 2.72 -6.45
N GLY A 57 0.19 1.95 -6.12
CA GLY A 57 0.19 1.06 -4.95
C GLY A 57 0.37 1.81 -3.63
N SER A 58 0.08 3.11 -3.60
CA SER A 58 0.23 3.94 -2.41
C SER A 58 -1.04 3.90 -1.55
N VAL A 59 -0.87 4.05 -0.25
CA VAL A 59 -1.95 3.99 0.74
C VAL A 59 -1.89 5.26 1.60
N SER A 60 -3.02 5.89 1.86
CA SER A 60 -3.13 7.09 2.70
C SER A 60 -4.40 7.05 3.54
N VAL A 61 -4.42 7.73 4.67
CA VAL A 61 -5.65 7.91 5.47
C VAL A 61 -6.43 9.09 4.87
N HIS A 62 -7.74 8.96 4.73
CA HIS A 62 -8.61 10.02 4.21
C HIS A 62 -8.80 11.11 5.29
N ASP A 63 -8.91 12.37 4.85
CA ASP A 63 -9.11 13.54 5.72
C ASP A 63 -10.46 13.53 6.47
N ASP A 64 -11.36 12.61 6.13
CA ASP A 64 -12.64 12.38 6.84
C ASP A 64 -12.42 11.64 8.16
N THR A 65 -11.26 10.99 8.32
CA THR A 65 -10.88 10.37 9.58
C THR A 65 -10.65 11.48 10.61
N PRO A 66 -11.32 11.46 11.77
CA PRO A 66 -11.18 12.52 12.75
C PRO A 66 -9.81 12.50 13.44
N GLU A 67 -9.35 13.66 13.91
CA GLU A 67 -8.20 13.72 14.81
C GLU A 67 -8.56 13.16 16.20
N PRO A 68 -7.61 12.52 16.92
CA PRO A 68 -6.19 12.35 16.60
C PRO A 68 -5.88 11.14 15.69
N LEU A 69 -6.90 10.37 15.28
CA LEU A 69 -6.72 9.11 14.54
C LEU A 69 -6.03 9.34 13.19
N LEU A 70 -6.40 10.41 12.48
CA LEU A 70 -5.79 10.80 11.22
C LEU A 70 -4.27 10.95 11.35
N SER A 71 -3.81 11.83 12.25
CA SER A 71 -2.38 12.09 12.43
C SER A 71 -1.63 10.86 12.91
N MET A 72 -2.22 10.13 13.87
CA MET A 72 -1.62 8.95 14.48
C MET A 72 -1.41 7.82 13.48
N VAL A 73 -2.46 7.47 12.71
CA VAL A 73 -2.38 6.38 11.73
C VAL A 73 -1.49 6.78 10.57
N SER A 74 -1.63 8.00 10.04
CA SER A 74 -0.84 8.46 8.89
C SER A 74 0.67 8.45 9.14
N LYS A 75 1.11 8.78 10.37
CA LYS A 75 2.54 8.78 10.75
C LYS A 75 3.14 7.37 10.85
N LYS A 76 2.33 6.36 11.15
CA LYS A 76 2.77 4.97 11.38
C LYS A 76 2.45 4.05 10.22
N LEU A 77 1.66 4.50 9.26
CA LEU A 77 1.30 3.77 8.07
C LEU A 77 2.53 3.63 7.16
N VAL A 78 2.92 2.38 6.88
CA VAL A 78 4.03 2.05 5.98
C VAL A 78 3.47 1.78 4.59
N GLN A 79 4.08 2.37 3.57
CA GLN A 79 3.68 2.14 2.19
C GLN A 79 3.97 0.68 1.79
N PRO A 80 3.07 0.01 1.06
CA PRO A 80 3.39 -1.27 0.43
C PRO A 80 4.62 -1.06 -0.47
N LEU A 81 5.64 -1.90 -0.32
CA LEU A 81 6.83 -1.85 -1.18
C LEU A 81 6.37 -1.88 -2.64
N GLN A 82 6.48 -0.75 -3.33
CA GLN A 82 6.47 -0.74 -4.78
C GLN A 82 7.59 -1.70 -5.18
N LYS A 83 7.25 -2.81 -5.85
CA LYS A 83 8.28 -3.61 -6.51
C LYS A 83 9.05 -2.62 -7.35
N ALA A 84 10.29 -2.33 -6.95
CA ALA A 84 11.19 -1.52 -7.74
C ALA A 84 11.04 -2.04 -9.16
N SER A 85 10.65 -1.17 -10.10
CA SER A 85 10.65 -1.52 -11.51
C SER A 85 11.97 -2.23 -11.77
N PRO A 86 11.99 -3.44 -12.35
CA PRO A 86 13.25 -4.09 -12.61
C PRO A 86 14.01 -3.12 -13.49
N LYS A 87 15.08 -2.50 -12.96
CA LYS A 87 16.08 -1.84 -13.79
C LYS A 87 16.56 -2.96 -14.70
N ILE A 88 16.04 -3.00 -15.92
CA ILE A 88 16.55 -3.84 -16.98
C ILE A 88 17.99 -3.34 -17.16
N LYS A 89 18.92 -3.95 -16.43
CA LYS A 89 20.34 -3.84 -16.73
C LYS A 89 20.46 -4.55 -18.07
N ASN A 90 20.49 -3.75 -19.14
CA ASN A 90 20.70 -4.25 -20.49
C ASN A 90 21.89 -5.21 -20.46
N LYS A 91 21.56 -6.46 -20.74
CA LYS A 91 22.51 -7.57 -20.86
C LYS A 91 23.30 -7.30 -22.13
N THR A 92 24.45 -6.63 -22.02
CA THR A 92 25.41 -6.59 -23.13
C THR A 92 26.04 -7.98 -23.19
N LEU A 93 25.48 -8.85 -24.03
CA LEU A 93 26.12 -10.08 -24.45
C LEU A 93 27.31 -9.71 -25.33
N ALA A 94 28.50 -9.64 -24.75
CA ALA A 94 29.72 -9.63 -25.55
C ALA A 94 29.90 -11.02 -26.16
N ALA A 95 29.79 -11.07 -27.48
CA ALA A 95 30.02 -12.26 -28.28
C ALA A 95 31.53 -12.55 -28.43
N ILE A 96 31.91 -13.77 -28.02
CA ILE A 96 32.84 -14.73 -28.65
C ILE A 96 34.20 -14.21 -29.17
N SER A 97 35.28 -14.76 -28.60
CA SER A 97 36.40 -15.29 -29.38
C SER A 97 37.04 -16.48 -28.67
N PHE A 98 36.73 -17.70 -29.14
CA PHE A 98 37.59 -18.87 -28.96
C PHE A 98 38.65 -18.83 -30.07
N ILE A 99 39.93 -18.89 -29.71
CA ILE A 99 41.02 -19.14 -30.65
C ILE A 99 41.77 -20.38 -30.15
N GLY A 100 41.83 -21.37 -31.04
CA GLY A 100 42.94 -22.33 -31.28
C GLY A 100 43.60 -22.98 -30.08
#